data_AF-A0A2R7NMB4-F1
#
_entry.id   AF-A0A2R7NMB4-F1
#
_cell.length_a   1.000
_cell.length_b   1.000
_cell.length_c   1.000
_cell.angle_alpha   90.00
_cell.angle_beta   90.00
_cell.angle_gamma   90.00
#
_symmetry.space_group_name_H-M   'P 1'
#
loop_
_entity.id
_entity.type
_entity.pdbx_description
1 polymer ?
#
loop_
_entity_poly.entity_id
_entity_poly.type
_entity_poly.pdbx_seq_one_letter_code
_entity_poly.pdbx_strand_id
1 'polypeptide(L)' 'WQSGFMWESPLASGAIPAYYTIDAQATWKLPEIRANIKIGATNLLNRRYFQYAAGPEIGGLYYLAFTYDLKL' A
#
# COMPACT_ATOMS: atom_id res chain seq x y z
N TRP A 1 0.40 -11.95 -1.21
CA TRP A 1 -0.95 -12.54 -1.17
C TRP A 1 -1.19 -13.09 0.23
N GLN A 2 -2.43 -13.19 0.67
CA GLN A 2 -2.80 -13.77 1.95
C GLN A 2 -3.91 -14.81 1.72
N SER A 3 -3.74 -15.98 2.30
CA SER A 3 -4.75 -17.04 2.28
C SER A 3 -5.90 -16.69 3.23
N GLY A 4 -7.09 -17.22 2.96
CA GLY A 4 -8.22 -17.05 3.87
C GLY A 4 -7.98 -17.81 5.18
N PHE A 5 -8.48 -17.26 6.29
CA PHE A 5 -8.32 -17.85 7.62
C PHE A 5 -9.46 -17.45 8.55
N MET A 6 -9.61 -18.13 9.68
CA MET A 6 -10.55 -17.75 10.73
C MET A 6 -9.86 -16.79 11.71
N TRP A 7 -10.40 -15.58 11.85
CA TRP A 7 -10.00 -14.65 12.90
C TRP A 7 -10.83 -14.87 14.15
N GLU A 8 -10.18 -14.91 15.32
CA GLU A 8 -10.84 -15.03 16.62
C GLU A 8 -10.23 -14.03 17.61
N SER A 9 -11.09 -13.22 18.24
CA SER A 9 -10.71 -12.33 19.33
C SER A 9 -11.87 -12.12 20.31
N PRO A 10 -11.62 -11.60 21.52
CA PRO A 10 -12.70 -11.27 22.46
C PRO A 10 -13.70 -10.25 21.94
N LEU A 11 -13.31 -9.41 20.96
CA LEU A 11 -14.18 -8.39 20.36
C LEU A 11 -15.05 -8.98 19.24
N ALA A 12 -14.47 -9.79 18.35
CA ALA A 12 -15.17 -10.37 17.21
C ALA A 12 -14.42 -11.59 16.65
N SER A 13 -15.20 -12.53 16.10
CA SER A 13 -14.70 -13.67 15.35
C SER A 13 -15.36 -13.73 13.98
N GLY A 14 -14.63 -14.21 12.97
CA GLY A 14 -15.15 -14.32 11.61
C GLY A 14 -14.14 -14.84 10.59
N ALA A 15 -14.66 -15.33 9.46
CA ALA A 15 -13.83 -15.75 8.34
C ALA A 15 -13.26 -14.53 7.61
N ILE A 16 -11.94 -14.49 7.45
CA ILE A 16 -11.23 -13.51 6.65
C ILE A 16 -10.99 -14.10 5.26
N PRO A 17 -11.53 -13.50 4.19
CA PRO A 17 -11.34 -14.00 2.84
C PRO A 17 -9.88 -13.88 2.39
N ALA A 18 -9.44 -14.79 1.53
CA ALA A 18 -8.15 -14.65 0.86
C ALA A 18 -8.12 -13.36 0.02
N TYR A 19 -6.99 -12.66 0.02
CA TYR A 19 -6.83 -11.45 -0.78
C TYR A 19 -5.40 -11.31 -1.31
N TYR A 20 -5.25 -10.46 -2.31
CA TYR A 20 -3.95 -10.04 -2.80
C TYR A 20 -4.03 -8.59 -3.29
N THR A 21 -2.90 -7.92 -3.22
CA THR A 21 -2.70 -6.57 -3.74
C THR A 21 -1.55 -6.61 -4.73
N ILE A 22 -1.53 -5.64 -5.64
CA ILE A 22 -0.39 -5.38 -6.52
C ILE A 22 0.11 -4.00 -6.14
N ASP A 23 1.40 -3.90 -5.85
CA ASP A 23 2.05 -2.64 -5.54
C ASP A 23 2.95 -2.25 -6.70
N ALA A 24 3.03 -0.96 -7.00
CA ALA A 24 3.87 -0.46 -8.09
C ALA A 24 4.48 0.89 -7.73
N GLN A 25 5.68 1.14 -8.26
CA GLN A 25 6.40 2.38 -8.09
C GLN A 25 7.26 2.65 -9.32
N ALA A 26 7.30 3.90 -9.75
CA ALA A 26 8.25 4.40 -10.74
C ALA A 26 8.99 5.61 -10.18
N THR A 27 10.27 5.75 -10.54
CA THR A 27 11.09 6.90 -10.16
C THR A 27 11.80 7.45 -11.38
N TRP A 28 11.68 8.74 -11.62
CA TRP A 28 12.43 9.50 -12.61
C TRP A 28 13.52 10.31 -11.92
N LYS A 29 14.76 10.14 -12.40
CA LYS A 29 15.90 10.96 -11.97
C LYS A 29 15.98 12.22 -12.83
N LEU A 30 16.25 13.36 -12.19
CA LEU A 30 16.48 14.66 -12.83
C LEU A 30 17.89 15.14 -12.46
N PRO A 31 18.94 14.65 -13.14
CA PRO A 31 20.33 14.89 -12.73
C PRO A 31 20.73 16.37 -12.81
N GLU A 32 20.23 17.10 -13.80
CA GLU A 32 20.53 18.52 -14.03
C GLU A 32 20.19 19.40 -12.82
N ILE A 33 19.12 19.04 -12.12
CA ILE A 33 18.65 19.72 -10.90
C ILE A 33 18.81 18.86 -9.66
N ARG A 34 19.64 17.81 -9.70
CA ARG A 34 19.92 16.92 -8.56
C ARG A 34 18.67 16.46 -7.81
N ALA A 35 17.62 16.14 -8.56
CA ALA A 35 16.32 15.78 -7.99
C ALA A 35 15.84 14.41 -8.47
N ASN A 36 14.85 13.87 -7.77
CA ASN A 36 14.11 12.67 -8.15
C ASN A 36 12.61 12.93 -7.96
N ILE A 37 11.81 12.49 -8.93
CA ILE A 37 10.36 12.38 -8.81
C ILE A 37 10.02 10.91 -8.70
N LYS A 38 9.25 10.54 -7.69
CA LYS A 38 8.76 9.19 -7.47
C LYS A 38 7.24 9.22 -7.41
N ILE A 39 6.61 8.31 -8.13
CA ILE A 39 5.18 8.01 -8.01
C ILE A 39 5.03 6.54 -7.64
N GLY A 40 4.06 6.24 -6.78
CA GLY A 40 3.78 4.86 -6.46
C GLY A 40 2.43 4.67 -5.81
N ALA A 41 2.04 3.39 -5.71
CA ALA A 41 0.85 2.98 -5.02
C ALA A 41 1.06 1.63 -4.34
N THR A 42 0.49 1.48 -3.14
CA THR A 42 0.21 0.17 -2.55
C THR A 42 -1.24 -0.17 -2.83
N ASN A 43 -1.51 -1.43 -3.20
CA ASN A 43 -2.81 -1.84 -3.73
C ASN A 43 -3.25 -0.95 -4.91
N LEU A 44 -2.41 -0.92 -5.95
CA LEU A 44 -2.55 -0.13 -7.18
C LEU A 44 -3.95 -0.24 -7.79
N LEU A 45 -4.53 -1.45 -7.77
CA LEU A 45 -5.85 -1.76 -8.33
C LEU A 45 -7.02 -1.44 -7.37
N ASN A 46 -6.74 -0.83 -6.21
CA ASN A 46 -7.71 -0.44 -5.18
C ASN A 46 -8.68 -1.55 -4.76
N ARG A 47 -8.19 -2.80 -4.62
CA ARG A 47 -9.01 -3.91 -4.14
C ARG A 47 -9.27 -3.73 -2.65
N ARG A 48 -10.52 -3.52 -2.24
CA ARG A 48 -10.87 -3.40 -0.82
C ARG A 48 -10.79 -4.76 -0.14
N TYR A 49 -10.16 -4.81 1.03
CA TYR A 49 -10.05 -6.00 1.85
C TYR A 49 -9.95 -5.63 3.33
N PHE A 50 -10.27 -6.56 4.23
CA PHE A 50 -10.08 -6.41 5.67
C PHE A 50 -9.20 -7.56 6.17
N GLN A 51 -8.44 -7.32 7.25
CA GLN A 51 -7.46 -8.28 7.76
C GLN A 51 -7.91 -8.98 9.05
N TYR A 52 -8.95 -8.47 9.71
CA TYR A 52 -9.46 -9.00 10.96
C TYR A 52 -10.94 -8.67 11.11
N ALA A 53 -11.65 -9.47 11.92
CA ALA A 53 -13.08 -9.27 12.15
C ALA A 53 -13.33 -7.96 12.91
N ALA A 54 -14.37 -7.22 12.51
CA ALA A 54 -14.68 -5.87 13.01
C ALA A 54 -13.61 -4.79 12.71
N GLY A 55 -12.63 -5.09 11.84
CA GLY A 55 -11.68 -4.11 11.34
C GLY A 55 -12.20 -3.28 10.17
N PRO A 56 -11.58 -2.12 9.88
CA PRO A 56 -11.92 -1.32 8.72
C PRO A 56 -11.45 -1.99 7.42
N GLU A 57 -12.09 -1.63 6.31
CA GLU A 57 -11.60 -1.99 4.98
C GLU A 57 -10.40 -1.12 4.57
N ILE A 58 -9.37 -1.78 4.05
CA ILE A 58 -8.14 -1.18 3.55
C ILE A 58 -8.27 -1.02 2.03
N GLY A 59 -7.97 0.19 1.55
CA GLY A 59 -7.97 0.54 0.13
C GLY A 59 -6.56 0.74 -0.44
N GLY A 60 -6.50 1.35 -1.62
CA GLY A 60 -5.25 1.79 -2.24
C GLY A 60 -4.68 3.04 -1.55
N LEU A 61 -3.35 3.08 -1.42
CA LEU A 61 -2.62 4.28 -1.06
C LEU A 61 -1.80 4.73 -2.27
N TYR A 62 -1.98 5.98 -2.70
CA TYR A 62 -1.29 6.56 -3.85
C TYR A 62 -0.44 7.73 -3.36
N TYR A 63 0.80 7.83 -3.85
CA TYR A 63 1.72 8.87 -3.43
C TYR A 63 2.58 9.40 -4.57
N LEU A 64 2.95 10.68 -4.42
CA LEU A 64 3.97 11.35 -5.20
C LEU A 64 5.00 11.91 -4.21
N ALA A 65 6.28 11.72 -4.52
CA ALA A 65 7.38 12.22 -3.75
C ALA A 65 8.38 12.94 -4.64
N PHE A 66 8.89 14.07 -4.16
CA PHE A 66 10.00 14.80 -4.75
C PHE A 66 11.15 14.80 -3.75
N THR A 67 12.35 14.53 -4.23
CA THR A 67 13.57 14.53 -3.40
C THR A 67 14.62 15.35 -4.10
N TYR A 68 15.28 16.26 -3.39
CA TYR A 68 16.34 17.11 -3.92
C TYR A 68 17.59 16.97 -3.04
N ASP A 69 18.75 16.81 -3.68
CA ASP A 69 20.03 16.63 -3.00
C ASP A 69 20.76 17.98 -2.84
N LEU A 70 20.82 18.46 -1.59
CA LEU A 70 21.50 19.70 -1.22
C LEU A 70 23.00 19.43 -1.06
N LYS A 71 23.81 20.07 -1.91
CA LYS A 71 25.26 20.12 -1.70
C LYS A 71 25.57 21.32 -0.81
N LEU A 72 25.72 21.07 0.49
CA LEU A 72 26.30 22.01 1.45
C LEU A 72 27.83 22.04 1.32
#